data_AF-A0A2A4STF6-F1
#
_entry.id   AF-A0A2A4STF6-F1
#
_cell.length_a   1.000
_cell.length_b   1.000
_cell.length_c   1.000
_cell.angle_alpha   90.00
_cell.angle_beta   90.00
_cell.angle_gamma   90.00
#
_symmetry.space_group_name_H-M   'P 1'
#
loop_
_entity.id
_entity.type
_entity.pdbx_description
1 polymer ?
#
loop_
_entity_poly.entity_id
_entity_poly.type
_entity_poly.pdbx_seq_one_letter_code
_entity_poly.pdbx_strand_id
1 'polypeptide(L)'
;MSKQSHSISHIQSIKEDYFSSEFLKSLYFSAEGRINRLTFFAANIYVAFLGVLLGGISLNLINYPLWIVWVLYALFLIVSSVMLTIKRLHDINLSGWMFLLQGIPFLGSLFSLYIYFAPGTKGKNDFGECGRSAGREKQEKVIIIFGILVLLMTPFFLEYAISIINAHFGY
;
A
#
# COMPACT_ATOMS: atom_id res chain seq x y z
N MET A 1 -19.50 -31.10 13.55
CA MET A 1 -18.32 -30.45 14.17
C MET A 1 -17.19 -30.14 13.17
N SER A 2 -17.06 -30.81 12.02
CA SER A 2 -15.96 -30.56 11.04
C SER A 2 -16.09 -29.27 10.21
N LYS A 3 -17.30 -28.84 9.81
CA LYS A 3 -17.50 -27.59 9.02
C LYS A 3 -17.16 -26.31 9.80
N GLN A 4 -17.38 -26.32 11.12
CA GLN A 4 -17.20 -25.13 11.95
C GLN A 4 -15.72 -24.92 12.35
N SER A 5 -14.95 -26.00 12.53
CA SER A 5 -13.50 -25.89 12.72
C SER A 5 -12.77 -25.44 11.44
N HIS A 6 -13.25 -25.87 10.26
CA HIS A 6 -12.72 -25.41 8.98
C HIS A 6 -12.99 -23.93 8.70
N SER A 7 -14.16 -23.41 9.10
CA SER A 7 -14.49 -21.99 8.95
C SER A 7 -13.65 -21.10 9.88
N ILE A 8 -13.45 -21.54 11.14
CA ILE A 8 -12.65 -20.79 12.10
C ILE A 8 -11.17 -20.77 11.68
N SER A 9 -10.61 -21.88 11.20
CA SER A 9 -9.22 -21.91 10.72
C SER A 9 -9.01 -21.05 9.48
N HIS A 10 -9.99 -20.97 8.58
CA HIS A 10 -9.97 -20.11 7.40
C HIS A 10 -10.05 -18.61 7.77
N ILE A 11 -10.91 -18.23 8.70
CA ILE A 11 -10.99 -16.83 9.18
C ILE A 11 -9.71 -16.44 9.92
N GLN A 12 -9.11 -17.37 10.64
CA GLN A 12 -7.84 -17.13 11.34
C GLN A 12 -6.69 -16.96 10.35
N SER A 13 -6.61 -17.74 9.28
CA SER A 13 -5.57 -17.61 8.26
C SER A 13 -5.64 -16.25 7.53
N ILE A 14 -6.83 -15.73 7.24
CA ILE A 14 -7.01 -14.39 6.67
C ILE A 14 -6.49 -13.30 7.61
N LYS A 15 -6.68 -13.47 8.92
CA LYS A 15 -6.12 -12.55 9.93
C LYS A 15 -4.62 -12.74 10.15
N GLU A 16 -4.02 -13.82 9.69
CA GLU A 16 -2.61 -14.15 9.88
C GLU A 16 -1.73 -13.79 8.68
N ASP A 17 -2.32 -13.75 7.48
CA ASP A 17 -1.58 -13.60 6.23
C ASP A 17 -1.83 -12.25 5.54
N TYR A 18 -0.76 -11.48 5.37
CA TYR A 18 -0.75 -10.22 4.63
C TYR A 18 -1.08 -10.42 3.15
N PHE A 19 -0.71 -11.56 2.56
CA PHE A 19 -0.93 -11.82 1.13
C PHE A 19 -2.27 -12.49 0.84
N SER A 20 -3.13 -12.64 1.84
CA SER A 20 -4.49 -13.13 1.66
C SER A 20 -5.27 -12.20 0.72
N SER A 21 -5.91 -12.76 -0.31
CA SER A 21 -6.67 -12.00 -1.30
C SER A 21 -7.82 -11.21 -0.65
N GLU A 22 -8.48 -11.77 0.36
CA GLU A 22 -9.53 -11.08 1.12
C GLU A 22 -8.99 -9.87 1.88
N PHE A 23 -7.81 -10.02 2.50
CA PHE A 23 -7.16 -8.94 3.21
C PHE A 23 -6.70 -7.84 2.25
N LEU A 24 -6.03 -8.17 1.13
CA LEU A 24 -5.59 -7.18 0.15
C LEU A 24 -6.77 -6.45 -0.50
N LYS A 25 -7.86 -7.18 -0.81
CA LYS A 25 -9.09 -6.57 -1.34
C LYS A 25 -9.69 -5.59 -0.34
N SER A 26 -9.82 -5.99 0.92
CA SER A 26 -10.27 -5.09 1.98
C SER A 26 -9.34 -3.89 2.07
N LEU A 27 -8.03 -4.12 2.13
CA LEU A 27 -6.99 -3.11 2.35
C LEU A 27 -7.02 -1.99 1.30
N TYR A 28 -7.12 -2.34 0.01
CA TYR A 28 -7.01 -1.37 -1.09
C TYR A 28 -8.34 -0.86 -1.65
N PHE A 29 -9.47 -1.56 -1.43
CA PHE A 29 -10.76 -1.21 -2.05
C PHE A 29 -11.90 -0.94 -1.08
N SER A 30 -11.73 -1.17 0.22
CA SER A 30 -12.72 -0.80 1.24
C SER A 30 -12.16 0.32 2.12
N ALA A 31 -13.03 1.23 2.58
CA ALA A 31 -12.70 2.25 3.58
C ALA A 31 -12.95 1.77 5.02
N GLU A 32 -13.54 0.59 5.19
CA GLU A 32 -13.96 0.09 6.50
C GLU A 32 -12.78 -0.39 7.35
N GLY A 33 -12.94 -0.19 8.66
CA GLY A 33 -11.95 -0.56 9.65
C GLY A 33 -10.80 0.46 9.74
N ARG A 34 -9.71 0.01 10.35
CA ARG A 34 -8.52 0.81 10.61
C ARG A 34 -7.24 0.01 10.40
N ILE A 35 -6.16 0.71 10.09
CA ILE A 35 -4.82 0.12 9.91
C ILE A 35 -3.80 0.85 10.75
N ASN A 36 -2.85 0.08 11.31
CA ASN A 36 -1.76 0.67 12.07
C ASN A 36 -0.73 1.30 11.11
N ARG A 37 0.24 2.00 11.71
CA ARG A 37 1.36 2.61 11.00
C ARG A 37 2.16 1.60 10.16
N LEU A 38 2.42 0.41 10.70
CA LEU A 38 3.27 -0.58 10.04
C LEU A 38 2.63 -1.16 8.77
N THR A 39 1.36 -1.58 8.85
CA THR A 39 0.53 -2.01 7.72
C THR A 39 0.42 -0.89 6.68
N PHE A 40 0.23 0.37 7.12
CA PHE A 40 0.16 1.51 6.22
C PHE A 40 1.45 1.70 5.40
N PHE A 41 2.63 1.63 6.03
CA PHE A 41 3.90 1.68 5.30
C PHE A 41 4.13 0.46 4.42
N ALA A 42 3.86 -0.75 4.92
CA ALA A 42 3.99 -1.98 4.16
C ALA A 42 3.09 -1.97 2.90
N ALA A 43 1.87 -1.44 3.01
CA ALA A 43 0.93 -1.34 1.88
C ALA A 43 1.42 -0.35 0.81
N ASN A 44 1.87 0.83 1.21
CA ASN A 44 2.43 1.81 0.27
C ASN A 44 3.69 1.26 -0.43
N ILE A 45 4.56 0.56 0.33
CA ILE A 45 5.76 -0.08 -0.22
C ILE A 45 5.40 -1.20 -1.19
N TYR A 46 4.44 -2.05 -0.85
CA TYR A 46 4.00 -3.14 -1.71
C TYR A 46 3.47 -2.59 -3.05
N VAL A 47 2.64 -1.56 -3.01
CA VAL A 47 2.13 -0.90 -4.21
C VAL A 47 3.25 -0.26 -5.03
N ALA A 48 4.20 0.42 -4.39
CA ALA A 48 5.36 1.01 -5.06
C ALA A 48 6.23 -0.06 -5.73
N PHE A 49 6.43 -1.21 -5.08
CA PHE A 49 7.14 -2.35 -5.65
C PHE A 49 6.47 -2.89 -6.91
N LEU A 50 5.13 -3.03 -6.92
CA LEU A 50 4.38 -3.40 -8.13
C LEU A 50 4.60 -2.40 -9.27
N GLY A 51 4.75 -1.12 -8.96
CA GLY A 51 5.04 -0.07 -9.94
C GLY A 51 6.43 -0.19 -10.55
N VAL A 52 7.44 -0.48 -9.72
CA VAL A 52 8.81 -0.74 -10.20
C VAL A 52 8.85 -1.97 -11.11
N LEU A 53 8.17 -3.06 -10.72
CA LEU A 53 8.07 -4.26 -11.56
C LEU A 53 7.39 -3.95 -12.91
N LEU A 54 6.27 -3.22 -12.87
CA LEU A 54 5.56 -2.81 -14.09
C LEU A 54 6.44 -1.92 -14.97
N GLY A 55 7.22 -1.01 -14.39
CA GLY A 55 8.22 -0.20 -15.07
C GLY A 55 9.27 -1.04 -15.79
N GLY A 56 9.88 -2.01 -15.10
CA GLY A 56 10.89 -2.90 -15.68
C GLY A 56 10.34 -3.74 -16.83
N ILE A 57 9.13 -4.28 -16.70
CA ILE A 57 8.46 -5.01 -17.79
C ILE A 57 8.17 -4.06 -18.96
N SER A 58 7.74 -2.84 -18.70
CA SER A 58 7.42 -1.85 -19.74
C SER A 58 8.64 -1.47 -20.59
N LEU A 59 9.84 -1.41 -20.01
CA LEU A 59 11.08 -1.14 -20.75
C LEU A 59 11.39 -2.24 -21.79
N ASN A 60 11.12 -3.50 -21.46
CA ASN A 60 11.29 -4.62 -22.38
C ASN A 60 10.24 -4.66 -23.49
N LEU A 61 9.15 -3.91 -23.32
CA LEU A 61 8.00 -3.85 -24.22
C LEU A 61 7.80 -2.45 -24.81
N ILE A 62 8.87 -1.64 -24.90
CA ILE A 62 8.79 -0.22 -25.28
C ILE A 62 8.14 0.03 -26.65
N ASN A 63 8.16 -0.97 -27.54
CA ASN A 63 7.53 -0.93 -28.87
C ASN A 63 6.00 -1.13 -28.85
N TYR A 64 5.43 -1.55 -27.71
CA TYR A 64 4.00 -1.83 -27.58
C TYR A 64 3.28 -0.68 -26.85
N PRO A 65 2.04 -0.36 -27.24
CA PRO A 65 1.27 0.70 -26.60
C PRO A 65 0.76 0.27 -25.22
N LEU A 66 1.57 0.45 -24.17
CA LEU A 66 1.26 0.09 -22.79
C LEU A 66 0.52 1.17 -21.99
N TRP A 67 0.15 2.29 -22.62
CA TRP A 67 -0.47 3.45 -21.95
C TRP A 67 -1.72 3.07 -21.14
N ILE A 68 -2.54 2.13 -21.63
CA ILE A 68 -3.75 1.68 -20.93
C ILE A 68 -3.42 1.01 -19.59
N VAL A 69 -2.32 0.24 -19.53
CA VAL A 69 -1.88 -0.43 -18.31
C VAL A 69 -1.43 0.60 -17.27
N TRP A 70 -0.71 1.63 -17.71
CA TRP A 70 -0.29 2.74 -16.85
C TRP A 70 -1.47 3.57 -16.35
N VAL A 71 -2.50 3.80 -17.18
CA VAL A 71 -3.73 4.48 -16.75
C VAL A 71 -4.45 3.65 -15.69
N LEU A 72 -4.61 2.35 -15.88
CA LEU A 72 -5.24 1.46 -14.91
C LEU A 72 -4.45 1.40 -13.59
N TYR A 73 -3.12 1.32 -13.68
CA TYR A 73 -2.25 1.36 -12.50
C TYR A 73 -2.36 2.70 -11.76
N ALA A 74 -2.39 3.82 -12.48
CA ALA A 74 -2.57 5.14 -11.87
C ALA A 74 -3.94 5.28 -11.17
N LEU A 75 -5.02 4.77 -11.77
CA LEU A 75 -6.34 4.72 -11.12
C LEU A 75 -6.30 3.87 -9.85
N PHE A 76 -5.63 2.70 -9.91
CA PHE A 76 -5.42 1.86 -8.73
C PHE A 76 -4.61 2.60 -7.64
N LEU A 77 -3.57 3.36 -8.00
CA LEU A 77 -2.80 4.17 -7.05
C LEU A 77 -3.66 5.21 -6.34
N ILE A 78 -4.52 5.91 -7.08
CA ILE A 78 -5.40 6.93 -6.50
C ILE A 78 -6.37 6.28 -5.51
N VAL A 79 -7.07 5.21 -5.94
CA VAL A 79 -8.03 4.51 -5.07
C VAL A 79 -7.33 3.97 -3.83
N SER A 80 -6.21 3.26 -4.00
CA SER A 80 -5.47 2.67 -2.88
C SER A 80 -4.94 3.73 -1.92
N SER A 81 -4.40 4.85 -2.41
CA SER A 81 -3.91 5.96 -1.57
C SER A 81 -5.02 6.55 -0.70
N VAL A 82 -6.20 6.79 -1.29
CA VAL A 82 -7.38 7.29 -0.57
C VAL A 82 -7.81 6.29 0.50
N MET A 83 -8.01 5.02 0.14
CA MET A 83 -8.49 3.99 1.07
C MET A 83 -7.52 3.77 2.24
N LEU A 84 -6.22 3.69 1.97
CA LEU A 84 -5.20 3.55 3.01
C LEU A 84 -5.17 4.75 3.95
N THR A 85 -5.27 5.96 3.40
CA THR A 85 -5.26 7.18 4.24
C THR A 85 -6.50 7.28 5.11
N ILE A 86 -7.68 6.98 4.58
CA ILE A 86 -8.93 6.94 5.35
C ILE A 86 -8.81 5.97 6.53
N LYS A 87 -8.33 4.74 6.29
CA LYS A 87 -8.13 3.76 7.38
C LYS A 87 -7.08 4.19 8.39
N ARG A 88 -6.09 4.96 7.96
CA ARG A 88 -5.08 5.50 8.85
C ARG A 88 -5.64 6.62 9.72
N LEU A 89 -6.51 7.46 9.16
CA LEU A 89 -7.29 8.45 9.92
C LEU A 89 -8.19 7.78 10.95
N HIS A 90 -8.88 6.71 10.56
CA HIS A 90 -9.68 5.89 11.46
C HIS A 90 -8.86 5.31 12.62
N ASP A 91 -7.58 4.98 12.41
CA ASP A 91 -6.71 4.49 13.49
C ASP A 91 -6.38 5.57 14.53
N ILE A 92 -6.35 6.84 14.14
CA ILE A 92 -6.16 8.00 15.04
C ILE A 92 -7.54 8.54 15.52
N ASN A 93 -8.61 7.77 15.30
CA ASN A 93 -10.00 8.13 15.65
C ASN A 93 -10.51 9.43 14.99
N LEU A 94 -10.03 9.73 13.79
CA LEU A 94 -10.50 10.85 12.96
C LEU A 94 -11.42 10.35 11.85
N SER A 95 -12.28 11.22 11.34
CA SER A 95 -13.15 10.90 10.21
C SER A 95 -12.37 10.80 8.90
N GLY A 96 -12.78 9.88 8.02
CA GLY A 96 -12.19 9.73 6.69
C GLY A 96 -12.26 10.99 5.82
N TRP A 97 -13.25 11.86 6.05
CA TRP A 97 -13.38 13.15 5.38
C TRP A 97 -12.18 14.07 5.57
N MET A 98 -11.42 13.90 6.64
CA MET A 98 -10.21 14.68 6.89
C MET A 98 -9.13 14.45 5.82
N PHE A 99 -9.24 13.38 5.03
CA PHE A 99 -8.41 13.15 3.84
C PHE A 99 -8.41 14.36 2.88
N LEU A 100 -9.54 15.08 2.76
CA LEU A 100 -9.65 16.24 1.87
C LEU A 100 -8.66 17.36 2.22
N LEU A 101 -8.19 17.44 3.47
CA LEU A 101 -7.17 18.41 3.85
C LEU A 101 -5.84 18.20 3.12
N GLN A 102 -5.54 16.99 2.65
CA GLN A 102 -4.33 16.72 1.85
C GLN A 102 -4.36 17.43 0.49
N GLY A 103 -5.54 17.87 0.01
CA GLY A 103 -5.66 18.66 -1.21
C GLY A 103 -5.17 20.11 -1.06
N ILE A 104 -4.90 20.58 0.16
CA ILE A 104 -4.39 21.93 0.41
C ILE A 104 -2.85 21.86 0.48
N PRO A 105 -2.06 22.55 -0.36
CA PRO A 105 -0.62 22.32 -0.44
C PRO A 105 0.13 22.44 0.90
N PHE A 106 -0.02 23.55 1.62
CA PHE A 106 0.71 23.77 2.87
C PHE A 106 0.11 23.00 4.05
N LEU A 107 -1.21 23.13 4.26
CA LEU A 107 -1.90 22.45 5.36
C LEU A 107 -1.91 20.93 5.17
N GLY A 108 -2.11 20.48 3.94
CA GLY A 108 -2.07 19.08 3.56
C GLY A 108 -0.71 18.47 3.82
N SER A 109 0.40 19.14 3.48
CA SER A 109 1.75 18.62 3.78
C SER A 109 1.97 18.41 5.29
N LEU A 110 1.58 19.38 6.11
CA LEU A 110 1.67 19.27 7.56
C LEU A 110 0.74 18.17 8.10
N PHE A 111 -0.46 18.04 7.54
CA PHE A 111 -1.42 17.04 7.92
C PHE A 111 -0.99 15.62 7.52
N SER A 112 -0.39 15.45 6.34
CA SER A 112 0.25 14.19 5.93
C SER A 112 1.32 13.78 6.93
N LEU A 113 2.20 14.72 7.34
CA LEU A 113 3.22 14.48 8.35
C LEU A 113 2.58 13.98 9.66
N TYR A 114 1.51 14.62 10.10
CA TYR A 114 0.74 14.17 11.25
C TYR A 114 0.22 12.73 11.07
N ILE A 115 -0.40 12.38 9.94
CA ILE A 115 -0.87 11.01 9.65
C ILE A 115 0.26 9.97 9.71
N TYR A 116 1.44 10.31 9.17
CA TYR A 116 2.61 9.43 9.12
C TYR A 116 3.22 9.14 10.49
N PHE A 117 3.18 10.10 11.41
CA PHE A 117 3.90 10.03 12.69
C PHE A 117 3.00 9.91 13.92
N ALA A 118 1.74 10.33 13.86
CA ALA A 118 0.83 10.27 15.00
C ALA A 118 0.65 8.82 15.51
N PRO A 119 0.66 8.58 16.83
CA PRO A 119 0.36 7.25 17.35
C PRO A 119 -1.11 6.88 17.07
N GLY A 120 -1.37 5.60 16.80
CA GLY A 120 -2.73 5.07 16.70
C GLY A 120 -3.42 4.99 18.07
N THR A 121 -4.74 4.82 18.05
CA THR A 121 -5.56 4.67 19.26
C THR A 121 -5.31 3.32 19.93
N LYS A 122 -5.03 3.33 21.24
CA LYS A 122 -4.87 2.11 22.05
C LYS A 122 -6.24 1.49 22.35
N GLY A 123 -6.35 0.16 22.25
CA GLY A 123 -7.61 -0.54 22.51
C GLY A 123 -8.64 -0.35 21.40
N LYS A 124 -9.93 -0.58 21.69
CA LYS A 124 -11.03 -0.42 20.72
C LYS A 124 -11.32 1.06 20.47
N ASN A 125 -11.62 1.42 19.22
CA ASN A 125 -12.08 2.75 18.85
C ASN A 125 -13.38 2.67 18.02
N ASP A 126 -13.89 3.81 17.56
CA ASP A 126 -15.17 3.91 16.85
C ASP A 126 -15.17 3.14 15.51
N PHE A 127 -13.98 2.83 14.99
CA PHE A 127 -13.77 2.11 13.73
C PHE A 127 -13.35 0.65 13.94
N GLY A 128 -13.42 0.14 15.18
CA GLY A 128 -13.23 -1.26 15.53
C GLY A 128 -11.91 -1.59 16.24
N GLU A 129 -11.65 -2.89 16.38
CA GLU A 129 -10.44 -3.38 17.03
C GLU A 129 -9.25 -3.41 16.08
N CYS A 130 -8.05 -3.12 16.60
CA CYS A 130 -6.81 -3.24 15.83
C CYS A 130 -6.51 -4.72 15.65
N GLY A 131 -7.09 -5.32 14.60
CA GLY A 131 -7.11 -6.76 14.42
C GLY A 131 -5.80 -7.38 13.94
N ARG A 132 -4.62 -6.80 14.21
CA ARG A 132 -3.32 -7.25 13.67
C ARG A 132 -2.75 -8.45 14.43
N SER A 133 -2.33 -9.48 13.71
CA SER A 133 -1.67 -10.68 14.28
C SER A 133 -0.14 -10.53 14.31
N ALA A 134 0.53 -11.36 15.10
CA ALA A 134 1.99 -11.44 15.12
C ALA A 134 2.57 -11.95 13.79
N GLY A 135 1.87 -12.85 13.09
CA GLY A 135 2.25 -13.33 11.76
C GLY A 135 2.31 -12.20 10.73
N ARG A 136 1.26 -11.37 10.65
CA ARG A 136 1.25 -10.20 9.75
C ARG A 136 2.30 -9.18 10.10
N GLU A 137 2.54 -8.93 11.39
CA GLU A 137 3.62 -8.02 11.80
C GLU A 137 4.97 -8.42 11.20
N LYS A 138 5.29 -9.71 11.25
CA LYS A 138 6.55 -10.23 10.71
C LYS A 138 6.62 -10.01 9.20
N GLN A 139 5.55 -10.32 8.48
CA GLN A 139 5.47 -10.13 7.03
C GLN A 139 5.57 -8.64 6.64
N GLU A 140 4.86 -7.76 7.33
CA GLU A 140 4.88 -6.30 7.11
C GLU A 140 6.31 -5.74 7.31
N LYS A 141 7.03 -6.19 8.33
CA LYS A 141 8.44 -5.80 8.53
C LYS A 141 9.33 -6.28 7.38
N VAL A 142 9.15 -7.52 6.92
CA VAL A 142 9.90 -8.05 5.77
C VAL A 142 9.62 -7.24 4.51
N ILE A 143 8.36 -6.90 4.25
CA ILE A 143 7.96 -6.03 3.12
C ILE A 143 8.66 -4.67 3.22
N ILE A 144 8.69 -4.06 4.41
CA ILE A 144 9.35 -2.76 4.60
C ILE A 144 10.85 -2.87 4.35
N ILE A 145 11.54 -3.87 4.91
CA ILE A 145 12.98 -4.06 4.73
C ILE A 145 13.31 -4.30 3.26
N PHE A 146 12.56 -5.18 2.61
CA PHE A 146 12.72 -5.47 1.18
C PHE A 146 12.43 -4.24 0.33
N GLY A 147 11.39 -3.48 0.66
CA GLY A 147 11.06 -2.23 -0.02
C GLY A 147 12.15 -1.16 0.09
N ILE A 148 12.77 -1.02 1.26
CA ILE A 148 13.92 -0.12 1.45
C ILE A 148 15.09 -0.59 0.59
N LEU A 149 15.37 -1.89 0.53
CA LEU A 149 16.41 -2.45 -0.34
C LEU A 149 16.13 -2.12 -1.81
N VAL A 150 14.89 -2.32 -2.28
CA VAL A 150 14.47 -1.96 -3.64
C VAL A 150 14.63 -0.46 -3.88
N LEU A 151 14.23 0.38 -2.92
CA LEU A 151 14.37 1.84 -3.00
C LEU A 151 15.84 2.26 -3.17
N LEU A 152 16.78 1.59 -2.50
CA LEU A 152 18.21 1.85 -2.68
C LEU A 152 18.73 1.42 -4.07
N MET A 153 18.05 0.47 -4.72
CA MET A 153 18.38 0.02 -6.07
C MET A 153 17.73 0.85 -7.19
N THR A 154 16.74 1.71 -6.87
CA THR A 154 16.03 2.49 -7.90
C THR A 154 16.91 3.46 -8.70
N PRO A 155 17.99 4.07 -8.17
CA PRO A 155 18.85 4.93 -8.99
C PRO A 155 19.53 4.15 -10.11
N PHE A 156 20.04 2.95 -9.81
CA PHE A 156 20.63 2.06 -10.82
C PHE A 156 19.61 1.63 -11.87
N PHE A 157 18.39 1.32 -11.43
CA PHE A 157 17.30 1.00 -12.35
C PHE A 157 16.95 2.19 -13.26
N LEU A 158 16.95 3.42 -12.73
CA LEU A 158 16.67 4.62 -13.50
C LEU A 158 17.77 4.89 -14.54
N GLU A 159 19.04 4.77 -14.16
CA GLU A 159 20.18 4.87 -15.09
C GLU A 159 20.07 3.83 -16.21
N TYR A 160 19.77 2.58 -15.85
CA TYR A 160 19.54 1.50 -16.83
C TYR A 160 18.36 1.81 -17.77
N ALA A 161 17.24 2.29 -17.22
CA ALA A 161 16.07 2.68 -18.00
C ALA A 161 16.40 3.81 -19.01
N ILE A 162 17.11 4.83 -18.56
CA ILE A 162 17.58 5.94 -19.41
C ILE A 162 18.47 5.40 -20.53
N SER A 163 19.39 4.48 -20.23
CA SER A 163 20.25 3.86 -21.23
C SER A 163 19.45 3.12 -22.32
N ILE A 164 18.41 2.37 -21.95
CA ILE A 164 17.53 1.69 -22.92
C ILE A 164 16.80 2.70 -23.79
N ILE A 165 16.23 3.73 -23.17
CA ILE A 165 15.47 4.77 -23.87
C ILE A 165 16.38 5.50 -24.87
N ASN A 166 17.59 5.90 -24.46
CA ASN A 166 18.56 6.57 -25.33
C ASN A 166 18.98 5.67 -26.50
N ALA A 167 19.26 4.39 -26.23
CA ALA A 167 19.59 3.42 -27.28
C ALA A 167 18.42 3.21 -28.27
N HIS A 168 17.18 3.30 -27.79
CA HIS A 168 15.98 3.13 -28.62
C HIS A 168 15.67 4.36 -29.47
N PHE A 169 15.83 5.57 -28.93
CA PHE A 169 15.49 6.82 -29.62
C PHE A 169 16.68 7.55 -30.27
N GLY A 170 17.91 7.06 -30.08
CA GLY A 170 19.12 7.58 -30.73
C GLY A 170 19.68 8.87 -30.12
N TYR A 171 19.49 9.08 -28.81
CA TYR A 171 20.05 10.20 -28.05
C TYR A 171 21.41 9.86 -27.41
#